data_AF-A0AAJ3U312-F1
#
_entry.id   AF-A0AAJ3U312-F1
#
_cell.length_a   1.000
_cell.length_b   1.000
_cell.length_c   1.000
_cell.angle_alpha   90.00
_cell.angle_beta   90.00
_cell.angle_gamma   90.00
#
_symmetry.space_group_name_H-M   'P 1'
#
loop_
_entity.id
_entity.type
_entity.pdbx_description
1 polymer ?
#
loop_
_entity_poly.entity_id
_entity_poly.type
_entity_poly.pdbx_seq_one_letter_code
_entity_poly.pdbx_strand_id
1 'polypeptide(L)'
;MNVVVVGSGIAGLTAALHAHEAGHTVTVVTKGDLGGGCTPLAQGGVAGSYGPGDSADAHAADTIRAGGGLCDPAAVDALVADGAARIAELLARGVTFDRTPGGALARGREAAHTHARILHAGGDATGAAISAALCAAVRRGPIAVCEGTMLLDLVVEEGRVRGITVLREGDTTELRADAVILATGGAGQLYAHTTNPPEATGDGIAAALRAGAAVADLEFVQFHPTALPGSPVFLLSEAVRGEGAVLRDQDGRRFVFDSHPDGELAPRDVVARAIARQAARQGVPVHLDATALGADALARRFPTIDRVTRARGFDWSTEPVPVTPAAHYLMGGIVTDRHGRSTIPGLYAVGETARTGVHGANRLASNSLLEGAVFGARAAAALDGPWPPVVDRLPSPPATTREDALAPPEPLPPFDRAALQRLLWDEVGLHRTGSGLQRTLGTVCAWAVGMPPASDVRSHEDRNLLRVAEAAIRAALARPVSVGAHHRDDHAPAAPTAAHAPILETA
;
A
#
# COMPACT_ATOMS: atom_id res chain seq x y z
N MET A 1 -11.34 -13.35 24.10
CA MET A 1 -9.89 -13.29 23.82
C MET A 1 -9.36 -11.90 24.12
N ASN A 2 -8.09 -11.80 24.46
CA ASN A 2 -7.31 -10.57 24.45
C ASN A 2 -6.66 -10.41 23.07
N VAL A 3 -7.02 -9.36 22.34
CA VAL A 3 -6.60 -9.12 20.95
C VAL A 3 -5.78 -7.84 20.90
N VAL A 4 -4.59 -7.92 20.31
CA VAL A 4 -3.76 -6.75 20.03
C VAL A 4 -3.84 -6.44 18.54
N VAL A 5 -4.23 -5.22 18.19
CA VAL A 5 -4.25 -4.71 16.82
C VAL A 5 -3.12 -3.69 16.66
N VAL A 6 -2.17 -3.96 15.77
CA VAL A 6 -1.02 -3.08 15.54
C VAL A 6 -1.25 -2.27 14.27
N GLY A 7 -1.44 -0.97 14.42
CA GLY A 7 -1.74 -0.02 13.36
C GLY A 7 -3.16 0.52 13.47
N SER A 8 -3.29 1.84 13.27
CA SER A 8 -4.54 2.58 13.45
C SER A 8 -5.09 3.18 12.15
N GLY A 9 -4.72 2.61 11.00
CA GLY A 9 -5.38 2.91 9.73
C GLY A 9 -6.76 2.26 9.61
N ILE A 10 -7.42 2.43 8.46
CA ILE A 10 -8.77 1.88 8.20
C ILE A 10 -8.88 0.38 8.52
N ALA A 11 -7.86 -0.41 8.16
CA ALA A 11 -7.87 -1.86 8.37
C ALA A 11 -7.81 -2.23 9.86
N GLY A 12 -6.89 -1.61 10.60
CA GLY A 12 -6.72 -1.84 12.03
C GLY A 12 -7.92 -1.35 12.85
N LEU A 13 -8.41 -0.14 12.59
CA LEU A 13 -9.57 0.39 13.31
C LEU A 13 -10.84 -0.40 12.99
N THR A 14 -11.03 -0.85 11.75
CA THR A 14 -12.16 -1.73 11.41
C THR A 14 -12.05 -3.05 12.15
N ALA A 15 -10.88 -3.70 12.14
CA ALA A 15 -10.65 -4.95 12.88
C ALA A 15 -10.89 -4.77 14.39
N ALA A 16 -10.38 -3.69 14.98
CA ALA A 16 -10.53 -3.41 16.40
C ALA A 16 -11.99 -3.21 16.81
N LEU A 17 -12.76 -2.45 16.02
CA LEU A 17 -14.18 -2.21 16.28
C LEU A 17 -15.00 -3.49 16.15
N HIS A 18 -14.82 -4.26 15.07
CA HIS A 18 -15.53 -5.52 14.88
C HIS A 18 -15.16 -6.56 15.94
N ALA A 19 -13.88 -6.67 16.32
CA ALA A 19 -13.44 -7.59 17.38
C ALA A 19 -14.02 -7.21 18.74
N HIS A 20 -14.08 -5.91 19.04
CA HIS A 20 -14.71 -5.41 20.25
C HIS A 20 -16.23 -5.68 20.26
N GLU A 21 -16.92 -5.44 19.15
CA GLU A 21 -18.36 -5.72 18.98
C GLU A 21 -18.68 -7.22 19.10
N ALA A 22 -17.73 -8.09 18.75
CA ALA A 22 -17.79 -9.54 18.98
C ALA A 22 -17.52 -9.95 20.45
N GLY A 23 -17.24 -9.00 21.36
CA GLY A 23 -17.05 -9.25 22.78
C GLY A 23 -15.61 -9.55 23.20
N HIS A 24 -14.62 -9.24 22.36
CA HIS A 24 -13.21 -9.38 22.73
C HIS A 24 -12.68 -8.14 23.48
N THR A 25 -11.66 -8.37 24.31
CA THR A 25 -10.86 -7.29 24.90
C THR A 25 -9.82 -6.86 23.88
N VAL A 26 -9.84 -5.60 23.45
CA VAL A 26 -9.01 -5.11 22.34
C VAL A 26 -8.09 -3.99 22.80
N THR A 27 -6.81 -4.10 22.41
CA THR A 27 -5.81 -3.03 22.52
C THR A 27 -5.31 -2.65 21.13
N VAL A 28 -5.39 -1.39 20.77
CA VAL A 28 -4.80 -0.82 19.55
C VAL A 28 -3.44 -0.23 19.89
N VAL A 29 -2.41 -0.62 19.15
CA VAL A 29 -1.04 -0.10 19.26
C VAL A 29 -0.69 0.66 17.99
N THR A 30 -0.19 1.88 18.10
CA THR A 30 0.15 2.71 16.93
C THR A 30 1.43 3.50 17.16
N LYS A 31 2.32 3.51 16.16
CA LYS A 31 3.65 4.14 16.23
C LYS A 31 3.57 5.66 16.40
N GLY A 32 2.64 6.30 15.69
CA GLY A 32 2.33 7.72 15.82
C GLY A 32 1.02 7.93 16.56
N ASP A 33 0.22 8.87 16.06
CA ASP A 33 -1.12 9.17 16.60
C ASP A 33 -2.19 8.22 16.06
N LEU A 34 -3.29 8.11 16.80
CA LEU A 34 -4.50 7.36 16.44
C LEU A 34 -5.12 7.94 15.17
N GLY A 35 -5.19 7.13 14.12
CA GLY A 35 -5.72 7.53 12.82
C GLY A 35 -4.69 8.20 11.90
N GLY A 36 -3.42 8.18 12.28
CA GLY A 36 -2.30 8.59 11.42
C GLY A 36 -2.01 7.61 10.28
N GLY A 37 -0.85 7.79 9.62
CA GLY A 37 -0.41 6.95 8.50
C GLY A 37 -1.09 7.29 7.16
N CYS A 38 -1.15 6.32 6.23
CA CYS A 38 -1.61 6.56 4.86
C CYS A 38 -3.12 6.79 4.72
N THR A 39 -3.93 6.21 5.63
CA THR A 39 -5.41 6.27 5.53
C THR A 39 -5.95 7.70 5.44
N PRO A 40 -5.62 8.65 6.35
CA PRO A 40 -6.12 10.01 6.28
C PRO A 40 -5.69 10.78 5.01
N LEU A 41 -4.63 10.33 4.33
CA LEU A 41 -4.10 10.97 3.13
C LEU A 41 -4.77 10.50 1.82
N ALA A 42 -5.67 9.51 1.88
CA ALA A 42 -6.31 8.99 0.69
C ALA A 42 -7.32 10.00 0.10
N GLN A 43 -7.14 10.33 -1.19
CA GLN A 43 -7.93 11.34 -1.89
C GLN A 43 -9.08 10.74 -2.71
N GLY A 44 -8.73 9.86 -3.67
CA GLY A 44 -9.62 9.39 -4.76
C GLY A 44 -10.95 8.78 -4.30
N GLY A 45 -10.94 7.96 -3.26
CA GLY A 45 -12.18 7.48 -2.63
C GLY A 45 -12.14 6.00 -2.29
N VAL A 46 -13.33 5.44 -2.05
CA VAL A 46 -13.53 4.02 -1.79
C VAL A 46 -14.44 3.43 -2.86
N ALA A 47 -13.97 2.39 -3.55
CA ALA A 47 -14.75 1.70 -4.56
C ALA A 47 -15.83 0.82 -3.91
N GLY A 48 -17.00 0.72 -4.53
CA GLY A 48 -18.00 -0.29 -4.20
C GLY A 48 -19.16 -0.27 -5.19
N SER A 49 -19.78 -1.41 -5.43
CA SER A 49 -20.89 -1.54 -6.38
C SER A 49 -22.22 -1.16 -5.73
N TYR A 50 -22.85 -0.10 -6.24
CA TYR A 50 -24.14 0.41 -5.75
C TYR A 50 -25.05 0.84 -6.88
N GLY A 51 -26.34 0.49 -6.76
CA GLY A 51 -27.40 1.00 -7.61
C GLY A 51 -27.46 0.35 -8.99
N PRO A 52 -28.37 0.82 -9.86
CA PRO A 52 -28.61 0.20 -11.16
C PRO A 52 -27.41 0.38 -12.10
N GLY A 53 -27.11 -0.67 -12.85
CA GLY A 53 -26.11 -0.66 -13.92
C GLY A 53 -24.68 -1.04 -13.50
N ASP A 54 -24.43 -1.37 -12.23
CA ASP A 54 -23.15 -1.89 -11.76
C ASP A 54 -23.36 -3.16 -10.92
N SER A 55 -22.32 -3.99 -10.75
CA SER A 55 -22.38 -5.26 -10.03
C SER A 55 -21.05 -5.61 -9.36
N ALA A 56 -21.10 -6.51 -8.37
CA ALA A 56 -19.90 -7.11 -7.78
C ALA A 56 -19.05 -7.82 -8.85
N ASP A 57 -19.69 -8.56 -9.77
CA ASP A 57 -19.01 -9.25 -10.87
C ASP A 57 -18.25 -8.28 -11.80
N ALA A 58 -18.86 -7.14 -12.13
CA ALA A 58 -18.20 -6.10 -12.93
C ALA A 58 -17.00 -5.50 -12.17
N HIS A 59 -17.12 -5.28 -10.86
CA HIS A 59 -16.01 -4.82 -10.02
C HIS A 59 -14.88 -5.86 -9.96
N ALA A 60 -15.23 -7.14 -9.82
CA ALA A 60 -14.27 -8.24 -9.80
C ALA A 60 -13.51 -8.32 -11.12
N ALA A 61 -14.23 -8.23 -12.25
CA ALA A 61 -13.63 -8.22 -13.58
C ALA A 61 -12.67 -7.04 -13.79
N ASP A 62 -13.03 -5.84 -13.32
CA ASP A 62 -12.14 -4.67 -13.34
C ASP A 62 -10.89 -4.91 -12.48
N THR A 63 -11.05 -5.50 -11.30
CA THR A 63 -9.96 -5.79 -10.36
C THR A 63 -8.99 -6.82 -10.93
N ILE A 64 -9.50 -7.94 -11.45
CA ILE A 64 -8.70 -9.01 -12.06
C ILE A 64 -7.93 -8.50 -13.28
N ARG A 65 -8.59 -7.70 -14.13
CA ARG A 65 -7.97 -7.11 -15.32
C ARG A 65 -6.84 -6.15 -14.92
N ALA A 66 -7.06 -5.31 -13.91
CA ALA A 66 -6.05 -4.37 -13.43
C ALA A 66 -4.85 -5.07 -12.78
N GLY A 67 -5.06 -6.22 -12.11
CA GLY A 67 -4.03 -6.96 -11.38
C GLY A 67 -3.06 -7.79 -12.24
N GLY A 68 -3.09 -7.65 -13.56
CA GLY A 68 -2.10 -8.26 -14.45
C GLY A 68 -2.10 -9.79 -14.45
N GLY A 69 -3.25 -10.40 -14.16
CA GLY A 69 -3.42 -11.86 -14.16
C GLY A 69 -2.88 -12.58 -12.92
N LEU A 70 -2.43 -11.85 -11.89
CA LEU A 70 -1.90 -12.43 -10.65
C LEU A 70 -2.82 -12.24 -9.43
N CYS A 71 -4.05 -11.78 -9.64
CA CYS A 71 -5.06 -11.77 -8.57
C CYS A 71 -5.43 -13.20 -8.16
N ASP A 72 -5.73 -13.41 -6.88
CA ASP A 72 -6.49 -14.57 -6.43
C ASP A 72 -8.00 -14.28 -6.61
N PRO A 73 -8.70 -14.98 -7.52
CA PRO A 73 -10.12 -14.75 -7.76
C PRO A 73 -10.97 -14.89 -6.50
N ALA A 74 -10.66 -15.83 -5.61
CA ALA A 74 -11.44 -16.03 -4.39
C ALA A 74 -11.26 -14.87 -3.40
N ALA A 75 -10.09 -14.23 -3.38
CA ALA A 75 -9.86 -13.02 -2.59
C ALA A 75 -10.58 -11.81 -3.19
N VAL A 76 -10.59 -11.68 -4.52
CA VAL A 76 -11.34 -10.63 -5.23
C VAL A 76 -12.84 -10.80 -5.00
N ASP A 77 -13.37 -12.01 -5.09
CA ASP A 77 -14.78 -12.30 -4.82
C ASP A 77 -15.17 -11.90 -3.39
N ALA A 78 -14.33 -12.24 -2.40
CA ALA A 78 -14.55 -11.82 -1.02
C ALA A 78 -14.55 -10.29 -0.86
N LEU A 79 -13.65 -9.57 -1.54
CA LEU A 79 -13.60 -8.11 -1.54
C LEU A 79 -14.92 -7.51 -2.04
N VAL A 80 -15.38 -7.94 -3.22
CA VAL A 80 -16.54 -7.31 -3.88
C VAL A 80 -17.87 -7.74 -3.27
N ALA A 81 -17.96 -8.97 -2.75
CA ALA A 81 -19.15 -9.47 -2.10
C ALA A 81 -19.43 -8.73 -0.77
N ASP A 82 -18.38 -8.48 0.02
CA ASP A 82 -18.51 -7.81 1.32
C ASP A 82 -18.51 -6.28 1.21
N GLY A 83 -18.08 -5.74 0.07
CA GLY A 83 -17.79 -4.31 -0.08
C GLY A 83 -18.98 -3.39 0.19
N ALA A 84 -20.18 -3.77 -0.27
CA ALA A 84 -21.39 -2.99 -0.05
C ALA A 84 -21.74 -2.86 1.44
N ALA A 85 -21.63 -3.95 2.19
CA ALA A 85 -21.89 -3.96 3.62
C ALA A 85 -20.86 -3.10 4.37
N ARG A 86 -19.57 -3.18 4.01
CA ARG A 86 -18.51 -2.39 4.65
C ARG A 86 -18.70 -0.89 4.45
N ILE A 87 -19.13 -0.45 3.27
CA ILE A 87 -19.41 0.97 3.04
C ILE A 87 -20.66 1.44 3.80
N ALA A 88 -21.69 0.60 3.89
CA ALA A 88 -22.86 0.89 4.72
C ALA A 88 -22.47 1.03 6.21
N GLU A 89 -21.53 0.23 6.69
CA GLU A 89 -20.97 0.36 8.04
C GLU A 89 -20.18 1.66 8.22
N LEU A 90 -19.38 2.08 7.24
CA LEU A 90 -18.68 3.37 7.28
C LEU A 90 -19.68 4.53 7.40
N LEU A 91 -20.77 4.50 6.62
CA LEU A 91 -21.88 5.45 6.73
C LEU A 91 -22.49 5.44 8.15
N ALA A 92 -22.79 4.25 8.68
CA ALA A 92 -23.38 4.08 10.01
C ALA A 92 -22.44 4.57 11.13
N ARG A 93 -21.12 4.49 10.93
CA ARG A 93 -20.10 4.98 11.87
C ARG A 93 -19.84 6.49 11.75
N GLY A 94 -20.49 7.18 10.82
CA GLY A 94 -20.48 8.64 10.72
C GLY A 94 -19.69 9.21 9.53
N VAL A 95 -19.24 8.38 8.58
CA VAL A 95 -18.62 8.88 7.35
C VAL A 95 -19.67 9.58 6.51
N THR A 96 -19.43 10.85 6.16
CA THR A 96 -20.33 11.63 5.32
C THR A 96 -19.81 11.66 3.89
N PHE A 97 -20.28 10.72 3.05
CA PHE A 97 -19.96 10.72 1.63
C PHE A 97 -20.74 11.81 0.87
N ASP A 98 -20.10 12.34 -0.17
CA ASP A 98 -20.64 13.37 -1.05
C ASP A 98 -21.93 12.90 -1.72
N ARG A 99 -22.88 13.82 -1.90
CA ARG A 99 -24.18 13.54 -2.50
C ARG A 99 -24.43 14.41 -3.72
N THR A 100 -25.15 13.84 -4.68
CA THR A 100 -25.73 14.57 -5.80
C THR A 100 -26.79 15.57 -5.31
N PRO A 101 -27.19 16.57 -6.13
CA PRO A 101 -28.28 17.47 -5.78
C PRO A 101 -29.61 16.76 -5.44
N GLY A 102 -29.84 15.58 -6.01
CA GLY A 102 -31.00 14.74 -5.72
C GLY A 102 -30.88 13.89 -4.45
N GLY A 103 -29.80 14.04 -3.67
CA GLY A 103 -29.58 13.34 -2.41
C GLY A 103 -28.99 11.93 -2.52
N ALA A 104 -28.87 11.36 -3.73
CA ALA A 104 -28.17 10.10 -3.94
C ALA A 104 -26.66 10.24 -3.72
N LEU A 105 -25.97 9.15 -3.35
CA LEU A 105 -24.51 9.13 -3.22
C LEU A 105 -23.84 9.52 -4.54
N ALA A 106 -22.91 10.47 -4.50
CA ALA A 106 -22.12 10.85 -5.65
C ALA A 106 -21.05 9.78 -5.94
N ARG A 107 -20.96 9.36 -7.20
CA ARG A 107 -20.03 8.31 -7.65
C ARG A 107 -19.11 8.90 -8.71
N GLY A 108 -17.80 8.73 -8.52
CA GLY A 108 -16.79 9.02 -9.54
C GLY A 108 -16.25 7.74 -10.20
N ARG A 109 -15.38 7.94 -11.19
CA ARG A 109 -14.70 6.88 -11.93
C ARG A 109 -13.21 7.23 -12.04
N GLU A 110 -12.36 6.27 -11.71
CA GLU A 110 -10.90 6.35 -11.88
C GLU A 110 -10.43 5.38 -12.98
N ALA A 111 -9.13 5.35 -13.26
CA ALA A 111 -8.58 4.54 -14.34
C ALA A 111 -8.88 3.04 -14.14
N ALA A 112 -8.99 2.31 -15.26
CA ALA A 112 -9.30 0.89 -15.33
C ALA A 112 -10.68 0.43 -14.79
N HIS A 113 -11.49 1.30 -14.17
CA HIS A 113 -12.89 1.03 -13.84
C HIS A 113 -13.77 1.12 -15.09
N THR A 114 -14.74 0.20 -15.24
CA THR A 114 -15.76 0.26 -16.30
C THR A 114 -16.99 1.08 -15.91
N HIS A 115 -17.23 1.25 -14.61
CA HIS A 115 -18.40 1.94 -14.05
C HIS A 115 -17.99 3.02 -13.04
N ALA A 116 -18.85 4.03 -12.85
CA ALA A 116 -18.68 5.02 -11.79
C ALA A 116 -19.14 4.42 -10.45
N ARG A 117 -18.17 3.96 -9.65
CA ARG A 117 -18.40 3.18 -8.42
C ARG A 117 -17.66 3.72 -7.19
N ILE A 118 -17.01 4.87 -7.31
CA ILE A 118 -16.10 5.37 -6.28
C ILE A 118 -16.80 6.46 -5.47
N LEU A 119 -17.00 6.20 -4.18
CA LEU A 119 -17.55 7.17 -3.25
C LEU A 119 -16.46 8.08 -2.70
N HIS A 120 -16.77 9.36 -2.63
CA HIS A 120 -15.88 10.42 -2.18
C HIS A 120 -16.47 11.08 -0.92
N ALA A 121 -15.64 11.68 -0.08
CA ALA A 121 -16.10 12.53 1.01
C ALA A 121 -15.27 13.82 1.08
N GLY A 122 -15.94 14.97 1.13
CA GLY A 122 -15.29 16.27 1.16
C GLY A 122 -14.53 16.59 -0.13
N GLY A 123 -15.01 16.10 -1.28
CA GLY A 123 -14.31 16.19 -2.55
C GLY A 123 -13.17 15.17 -2.65
N ASP A 124 -11.98 15.55 -2.22
CA ASP A 124 -10.74 14.77 -2.34
C ASP A 124 -10.10 14.44 -0.97
N ALA A 125 -10.94 14.34 0.07
CA ALA A 125 -10.52 14.10 1.46
C ALA A 125 -11.13 12.81 2.04
N THR A 126 -11.43 11.82 1.20
CA THR A 126 -12.19 10.63 1.59
C THR A 126 -11.55 9.85 2.74
N GLY A 127 -10.23 9.68 2.68
CA GLY A 127 -9.45 9.02 3.70
C GLY A 127 -9.52 9.72 5.06
N ALA A 128 -9.44 11.06 5.07
CA ALA A 128 -9.53 11.86 6.29
C ALA A 128 -10.90 11.72 6.94
N ALA A 129 -11.99 11.77 6.16
CA ALA A 129 -13.34 11.57 6.66
C ALA A 129 -13.55 10.17 7.27
N ILE A 130 -13.02 9.13 6.60
CA ILE A 130 -13.09 7.75 7.12
C ILE A 130 -12.28 7.60 8.40
N SER A 131 -11.03 8.08 8.42
CA SER A 131 -10.15 8.02 9.59
C SER A 131 -10.80 8.70 10.79
N ALA A 132 -11.33 9.92 10.62
CA ALA A 132 -12.00 10.66 11.68
C ALA A 132 -13.20 9.91 12.27
N ALA A 133 -14.05 9.32 11.43
CA ALA A 133 -15.22 8.56 11.89
C ALA A 133 -14.85 7.30 12.67
N LEU A 134 -13.85 6.54 12.19
CA LEU A 134 -13.37 5.33 12.86
C LEU A 134 -12.67 5.64 14.18
N CYS A 135 -11.81 6.67 14.22
CA CYS A 135 -11.18 7.13 15.45
C CYS A 135 -12.23 7.58 16.49
N ALA A 136 -13.26 8.31 16.05
CA ALA A 136 -14.36 8.70 16.92
C ALA A 136 -15.13 7.48 17.45
N ALA A 137 -15.33 6.44 16.64
CA ALA A 137 -15.96 5.20 17.08
C ALA A 137 -15.11 4.46 18.13
N VAL A 138 -13.80 4.33 17.90
CA VAL A 138 -12.88 3.68 18.86
C VAL A 138 -12.85 4.43 20.18
N ARG A 139 -12.74 5.76 20.16
CA ARG A 139 -12.71 6.60 21.38
C ARG A 139 -14.00 6.57 22.20
N ARG A 140 -15.15 6.23 21.59
CA ARG A 140 -16.42 6.08 22.32
C ARG A 140 -16.53 4.74 23.05
N GLY A 141 -15.80 3.72 22.59
CA GLY A 141 -15.81 2.39 23.20
C GLY A 141 -14.70 2.21 24.24
N PRO A 142 -14.74 1.13 25.03
CA PRO A 142 -13.71 0.78 26.01
C PRO A 142 -12.47 0.11 25.36
N ILE A 143 -12.12 0.47 24.12
CA ILE A 143 -10.94 -0.06 23.42
C ILE A 143 -9.71 0.70 23.93
N ALA A 144 -8.71 -0.02 24.46
CA ALA A 144 -7.47 0.59 24.89
C ALA A 144 -6.64 1.03 23.67
N VAL A 145 -6.03 2.22 23.73
CA VAL A 145 -5.18 2.74 22.65
C VAL A 145 -3.81 3.16 23.21
N CYS A 146 -2.75 2.63 22.62
CA CYS A 146 -1.36 2.96 22.89
C CYS A 146 -0.77 3.72 21.69
N GLU A 147 -0.86 5.05 21.73
CA GLU A 147 -0.17 5.96 20.79
C GLU A 147 1.34 6.04 21.10
N GLY A 148 2.15 6.52 20.15
CA GLY A 148 3.60 6.66 20.35
C GLY A 148 4.32 5.35 20.65
N THR A 149 3.77 4.22 20.22
CA THR A 149 4.23 2.87 20.58
C THR A 149 4.58 2.08 19.33
N MET A 150 5.87 1.82 19.12
CA MET A 150 6.38 1.12 17.94
C MET A 150 6.41 -0.39 18.16
N LEU A 151 5.93 -1.17 17.18
CA LEU A 151 6.15 -2.62 17.13
C LEU A 151 7.64 -2.89 16.87
N LEU A 152 8.26 -3.67 17.75
CA LEU A 152 9.61 -4.20 17.53
C LEU A 152 9.56 -5.60 16.95
N ASP A 153 8.91 -6.54 17.64
CA ASP A 153 8.91 -7.96 17.25
C ASP A 153 7.63 -8.68 17.70
N LEU A 154 7.42 -9.88 17.14
CA LEU A 154 6.35 -10.79 17.55
C LEU A 154 6.88 -11.75 18.62
N VAL A 155 6.10 -11.98 19.68
CA VAL A 155 6.43 -12.99 20.69
C VAL A 155 5.88 -14.33 20.24
N VAL A 156 6.76 -15.25 19.84
CA VAL A 156 6.40 -16.59 19.33
C VAL A 156 6.74 -17.66 20.36
N GLU A 157 5.75 -18.46 20.73
CA GLU A 157 5.88 -19.60 21.64
C GLU A 157 5.21 -20.82 21.02
N GLU A 158 5.92 -21.95 21.00
CA GLU A 158 5.40 -23.22 20.44
C GLU A 158 4.85 -23.05 19.00
N GLY A 159 5.53 -22.23 18.19
CA GLY A 159 5.14 -21.95 16.81
C GLY A 159 3.89 -21.07 16.65
N ARG A 160 3.41 -20.41 17.73
CA ARG A 160 2.25 -19.52 17.72
C ARG A 160 2.63 -18.14 18.23
N VAL A 161 2.08 -17.09 17.62
CA VAL A 161 2.19 -15.73 18.15
C VAL A 161 1.31 -15.59 19.40
N ARG A 162 1.92 -15.12 20.50
CA ARG A 162 1.33 -14.93 21.83
C ARG A 162 1.41 -13.49 22.33
N GLY A 163 1.81 -12.56 21.48
CA GLY A 163 1.97 -11.16 21.84
C GLY A 163 2.95 -10.44 20.93
N ILE A 164 3.32 -9.24 21.36
CA ILE A 164 4.27 -8.38 20.68
C ILE A 164 5.24 -7.75 21.67
N THR A 165 6.43 -7.43 21.18
CA THR A 165 7.39 -6.56 21.87
C THR A 165 7.28 -5.16 21.27
N VAL A 166 7.19 -4.14 22.11
CA VAL A 166 7.01 -2.75 21.70
C VAL A 166 8.04 -1.83 22.34
N LEU A 167 8.37 -0.75 21.64
CA LEU A 167 9.12 0.39 22.15
C LEU A 167 8.14 1.53 22.44
N ARG A 168 8.12 1.99 23.69
CA ARG A 168 7.31 3.14 24.12
C ARG A 168 8.13 3.99 25.08
N GLU A 169 8.23 5.28 24.79
CA GLU A 169 8.95 6.24 25.66
C GLU A 169 10.42 5.85 25.95
N GLY A 170 11.05 5.08 25.04
CA GLY A 170 12.41 4.56 25.20
C GLY A 170 12.50 3.19 25.88
N ASP A 171 11.40 2.72 26.47
CA ASP A 171 11.34 1.43 27.15
C ASP A 171 10.80 0.32 26.23
N THR A 172 11.43 -0.85 26.32
CA THR A 172 10.98 -2.05 25.63
C THR A 172 10.11 -2.89 26.55
N THR A 173 8.89 -3.20 26.13
CA THR A 173 7.93 -4.00 26.90
C THR A 173 7.22 -5.04 26.04
N GLU A 174 6.78 -6.13 26.66
CA GLU A 174 5.97 -7.15 26.00
C GLU A 174 4.48 -6.97 26.31
N LEU A 175 3.64 -7.09 25.29
CA LEU A 175 2.18 -7.12 25.39
C LEU A 175 1.68 -8.51 24.98
N ARG A 176 1.16 -9.26 25.94
CA ARG A 176 0.62 -10.62 25.73
C ARG A 176 -0.78 -10.56 25.12
N ALA A 177 -1.06 -11.48 24.20
CA ALA A 177 -2.34 -11.55 23.49
C ALA A 177 -2.66 -13.00 23.07
N ASP A 178 -3.96 -13.30 22.96
CA ASP A 178 -4.44 -14.56 22.36
C ASP A 178 -4.34 -14.52 20.82
N ALA A 179 -4.44 -13.32 20.25
CA ALA A 179 -4.31 -13.04 18.83
C ALA A 179 -3.70 -11.66 18.58
N VAL A 180 -2.87 -11.55 17.54
CA VAL A 180 -2.29 -10.29 17.06
C VAL A 180 -2.74 -10.04 15.63
N ILE A 181 -3.26 -8.84 15.35
CA ILE A 181 -3.63 -8.40 14.00
C ILE A 181 -2.66 -7.28 13.57
N LEU A 182 -1.83 -7.54 12.57
CA LEU A 182 -0.96 -6.54 11.95
C LEU A 182 -1.71 -5.76 10.86
N ALA A 183 -1.75 -4.44 11.02
CA ALA A 183 -2.37 -3.48 10.12
C ALA A 183 -1.47 -2.22 9.98
N THR A 184 -0.16 -2.43 9.87
CA THR A 184 0.88 -1.40 10.02
C THR A 184 1.12 -0.55 8.77
N GLY A 185 0.42 -0.82 7.68
CA GLY A 185 0.60 -0.16 6.38
C GLY A 185 1.72 -0.76 5.54
N GLY A 186 2.08 -0.05 4.47
CA GLY A 186 3.12 -0.45 3.53
C GLY A 186 4.53 0.01 3.88
N ALA A 187 5.41 -0.03 2.89
CA ALA A 187 6.83 0.30 3.00
C ALA A 187 7.26 1.39 2.01
N GLY A 188 6.43 2.41 1.79
CA GLY A 188 6.70 3.48 0.82
C GLY A 188 7.99 4.26 1.10
N GLN A 189 8.48 4.28 2.34
CA GLN A 189 9.75 4.91 2.73
C GLN A 189 11.00 4.15 2.29
N LEU A 190 10.85 3.03 1.57
CA LEU A 190 11.94 2.39 0.83
C LEU A 190 12.48 3.25 -0.31
N TYR A 191 11.70 4.22 -0.81
CA TYR A 191 12.00 4.97 -2.02
C TYR A 191 12.19 6.47 -1.75
N ALA A 192 13.10 7.10 -2.49
CA ALA A 192 13.40 8.53 -2.36
C ALA A 192 12.20 9.44 -2.68
N HIS A 193 11.32 9.00 -3.58
CA HIS A 193 10.10 9.72 -3.94
C HIS A 193 8.90 8.84 -3.58
N THR A 194 8.14 9.27 -2.58
CA THR A 194 6.96 8.56 -2.10
C THR A 194 5.86 9.52 -1.69
N THR A 195 4.61 9.07 -1.88
CA THR A 195 3.42 9.77 -1.40
C THR A 195 3.02 9.33 0.00
N ASN A 196 3.72 8.35 0.57
CA ASN A 196 3.48 7.83 1.91
C ASN A 196 4.10 8.75 2.96
N PRO A 197 3.54 8.78 4.18
CA PRO A 197 4.11 9.56 5.26
C PRO A 197 5.38 8.87 5.82
N PRO A 198 6.18 9.57 6.65
CA PRO A 198 7.44 9.06 7.18
C PRO A 198 7.34 7.73 7.95
N GLU A 199 6.16 7.41 8.47
CA GLU A 199 5.93 6.21 9.28
C GLU A 199 5.79 4.92 8.47
N ALA A 200 5.63 5.00 7.13
CA ALA A 200 5.41 3.85 6.25
C ALA A 200 6.72 3.08 5.94
N THR A 201 7.28 2.46 6.98
CA THR A 201 8.61 1.81 6.99
C THR A 201 8.56 0.28 6.94
N GLY A 202 7.38 -0.32 6.73
CA GLY A 202 7.23 -1.77 6.60
C GLY A 202 7.44 -2.55 7.91
N ASP A 203 7.21 -1.93 9.06
CA ASP A 203 7.56 -2.50 10.38
C ASP A 203 6.89 -3.85 10.65
N GLY A 204 5.60 -3.99 10.34
CA GLY A 204 4.89 -5.26 10.53
C GLY A 204 5.37 -6.36 9.59
N ILE A 205 5.73 -6.03 8.35
CA ILE A 205 6.31 -6.98 7.39
C ILE A 205 7.67 -7.46 7.91
N ALA A 206 8.51 -6.54 8.39
CA ALA A 206 9.81 -6.87 8.94
C ALA A 206 9.72 -7.74 10.20
N ALA A 207 8.79 -7.44 11.12
CA ALA A 207 8.55 -8.26 12.31
C ALA A 207 8.03 -9.66 11.95
N ALA A 208 7.12 -9.76 10.97
CA ALA A 208 6.60 -11.04 10.49
C ALA A 208 7.70 -11.89 9.82
N LEU A 209 8.57 -11.26 9.01
CA LEU A 209 9.75 -11.89 8.44
C LEU A 209 10.70 -12.42 9.52
N ARG A 210 10.96 -11.65 10.59
CA ARG A 210 11.81 -12.13 11.70
C ARG A 210 11.18 -13.29 12.47
N ALA A 211 9.87 -13.36 12.52
CA ALA A 211 9.13 -14.45 13.14
C ALA A 211 9.00 -15.71 12.26
N GLY A 212 9.41 -15.66 10.98
CA GLY A 212 9.30 -16.77 10.04
C GLY A 212 7.95 -16.84 9.30
N ALA A 213 7.17 -15.77 9.26
CA ALA A 213 5.93 -15.74 8.49
C ALA A 213 6.23 -15.63 6.99
N ALA A 214 5.41 -16.27 6.15
CA ALA A 214 5.57 -16.17 4.72
C ALA A 214 5.21 -14.76 4.23
N VAL A 215 6.05 -14.21 3.34
CA VAL A 215 5.77 -12.98 2.60
C VAL A 215 5.90 -13.24 1.11
N ALA A 216 5.18 -12.47 0.31
CA ALA A 216 5.23 -12.60 -1.14
C ALA A 216 4.97 -11.26 -1.82
N ASP A 217 5.28 -11.22 -3.12
CA ASP A 217 4.87 -10.14 -4.02
C ASP A 217 5.45 -8.75 -3.64
N LEU A 218 6.52 -8.72 -2.85
CA LEU A 218 7.18 -7.49 -2.39
C LEU A 218 7.89 -6.73 -3.53
N GLU A 219 8.10 -7.37 -4.68
CA GLU A 219 8.55 -6.72 -5.91
C GLU A 219 7.46 -5.85 -6.55
N PHE A 220 6.20 -6.02 -6.17
CA PHE A 220 5.09 -5.24 -6.70
C PHE A 220 4.83 -4.01 -5.84
N VAL A 221 5.55 -2.94 -6.18
CA VAL A 221 5.33 -1.59 -5.65
C VAL A 221 4.66 -0.76 -6.73
N GLN A 222 3.46 -0.27 -6.48
CA GLN A 222 2.77 0.66 -7.38
C GLN A 222 3.35 2.06 -7.19
N PHE A 223 3.80 2.63 -8.30
CA PHE A 223 4.16 4.04 -8.40
C PHE A 223 2.94 4.80 -8.90
N HIS A 224 2.47 5.77 -8.13
CA HIS A 224 1.42 6.68 -8.61
C HIS A 224 2.01 7.58 -9.69
N PRO A 225 1.35 7.76 -10.85
CA PRO A 225 1.91 8.51 -11.97
C PRO A 225 2.03 10.01 -11.70
N THR A 226 1.05 10.58 -10.98
CA THR A 226 0.94 12.03 -10.80
C THR A 226 1.17 12.42 -9.34
N ALA A 227 2.39 12.89 -9.05
CA ALA A 227 2.71 13.54 -7.80
C ALA A 227 3.38 14.89 -8.06
N LEU A 228 2.94 15.93 -7.35
CA LEU A 228 3.52 17.26 -7.36
C LEU A 228 4.86 17.19 -6.60
N PRO A 229 6.00 17.47 -7.27
CA PRO A 229 7.30 17.46 -6.62
C PRO A 229 7.38 18.48 -5.48
N GLY A 230 8.29 18.23 -4.55
CA GLY A 230 8.49 19.02 -3.35
C GLY A 230 8.85 18.15 -2.15
N SER A 231 9.06 18.79 -1.00
CA SER A 231 9.26 18.11 0.27
C SER A 231 8.21 18.62 1.27
N PRO A 232 7.18 17.83 1.59
CA PRO A 232 6.92 16.47 1.09
C PRO A 232 6.39 16.45 -0.37
N VAL A 233 6.55 15.31 -1.05
CA VAL A 233 5.85 15.02 -2.31
C VAL A 233 4.34 14.98 -2.04
N PHE A 234 3.52 15.50 -2.96
CA PHE A 234 2.08 15.53 -2.79
C PHE A 234 1.35 14.81 -3.93
N LEU A 235 0.47 13.89 -3.59
CA LEU A 235 -0.34 13.15 -4.54
C LEU A 235 -1.32 14.09 -5.25
N LEU A 236 -1.38 14.02 -6.58
CA LEU A 236 -2.50 14.57 -7.36
C LEU A 236 -3.37 13.40 -7.78
N SER A 237 -4.55 13.28 -7.18
CA SER A 237 -5.47 12.14 -7.34
C SER A 237 -5.66 11.74 -8.81
N GLU A 238 -5.72 10.43 -9.06
CA GLU A 238 -6.09 9.87 -10.37
C GLU A 238 -7.47 10.32 -10.83
N ALA A 239 -8.37 10.66 -9.90
CA ALA A 239 -9.66 11.25 -10.20
C ALA A 239 -9.54 12.54 -11.05
N VAL A 240 -8.45 13.31 -10.93
CA VAL A 240 -8.21 14.51 -11.76
C VAL A 240 -8.08 14.13 -13.25
N ARG A 241 -7.38 13.03 -13.57
CA ARG A 241 -7.34 12.48 -14.94
C ARG A 241 -8.69 11.89 -15.35
N GLY A 242 -9.39 11.24 -14.40
CA GLY A 242 -10.75 10.72 -14.59
C GLY A 242 -11.78 11.79 -15.00
N GLU A 243 -11.62 13.02 -14.52
CA GLU A 243 -12.46 14.18 -14.88
C GLU A 243 -12.00 14.85 -16.20
N GLY A 244 -10.88 14.42 -16.80
CA GLY A 244 -10.44 14.87 -18.13
C GLY A 244 -9.13 15.64 -18.18
N ALA A 245 -8.38 15.75 -17.07
CA ALA A 245 -7.04 16.32 -17.12
C ALA A 245 -6.08 15.47 -17.97
N VAL A 246 -5.17 16.13 -18.69
CA VAL A 246 -4.27 15.49 -19.66
C VAL A 246 -2.80 15.60 -19.25
N LEU A 247 -1.97 14.68 -19.74
CA LEU A 247 -0.53 14.69 -19.47
C LEU A 247 0.21 15.23 -20.70
N ARG A 248 1.04 16.26 -20.50
CA ARG A 248 1.76 16.97 -21.56
C ARG A 248 3.26 16.91 -21.38
N ASP A 249 3.97 16.72 -22.50
CA ASP A 249 5.41 16.95 -22.57
C ASP A 249 5.73 18.47 -22.67
N GLN A 250 7.01 18.82 -22.75
CA GLN A 250 7.47 20.21 -22.85
C GLN A 250 6.94 20.95 -24.10
N ASP A 251 6.56 20.22 -25.15
CA ASP A 251 6.05 20.76 -26.41
C ASP A 251 4.50 20.83 -26.40
N GLY A 252 3.88 20.48 -25.27
CA GLY A 252 2.42 20.50 -25.08
C GLY A 252 1.70 19.27 -25.66
N ARG A 253 2.41 18.24 -26.13
CA ARG A 253 1.83 17.05 -26.75
C ARG A 253 1.40 16.02 -25.71
N ARG A 254 0.28 15.35 -25.98
CA ARG A 254 -0.25 14.25 -25.17
C ARG A 254 0.51 12.95 -25.48
N PHE A 255 1.60 12.71 -24.76
CA PHE A 255 2.56 11.64 -25.05
C PHE A 255 2.14 10.24 -24.56
N VAL A 256 1.17 10.12 -23.65
CA VAL A 256 0.81 8.81 -23.05
C VAL A 256 0.22 7.85 -24.09
N PHE A 257 -0.39 8.36 -25.16
CA PHE A 257 -0.89 7.57 -26.28
C PHE A 257 0.21 6.80 -27.02
N ASP A 258 1.47 7.22 -26.90
CA ASP A 258 2.61 6.47 -27.44
C ASP A 258 2.82 5.13 -26.71
N SER A 259 2.27 5.00 -25.49
CA SER A 259 2.43 3.82 -24.63
C SER A 259 1.17 2.97 -24.52
N HIS A 260 -0.02 3.57 -24.64
CA HIS A 260 -1.29 2.84 -24.48
C HIS A 260 -2.46 3.56 -25.18
N PRO A 261 -3.39 2.84 -25.83
CA PRO A 261 -4.55 3.45 -26.50
C PRO A 261 -5.48 4.21 -25.55
N ASP A 262 -5.59 3.78 -24.28
CA ASP A 262 -6.41 4.46 -23.26
C ASP A 262 -5.79 5.77 -22.74
N GLY A 263 -4.59 6.16 -23.20
CA GLY A 263 -3.94 7.41 -22.84
C GLY A 263 -3.83 7.61 -21.32
N GLU A 264 -4.29 8.75 -20.83
CA GLU A 264 -4.24 9.12 -19.41
C GLU A 264 -5.08 8.22 -18.48
N LEU A 265 -5.98 7.39 -19.03
CA LEU A 265 -6.79 6.41 -18.28
C LEU A 265 -6.23 4.98 -18.36
N ALA A 266 -5.06 4.80 -18.95
CA ALA A 266 -4.33 3.53 -18.90
C ALA A 266 -3.96 3.14 -17.45
N PRO A 267 -3.63 1.85 -17.19
CA PRO A 267 -3.16 1.40 -15.89
C PRO A 267 -1.98 2.20 -15.33
N ARG A 268 -1.93 2.37 -14.01
CA ARG A 268 -0.94 3.24 -13.32
C ARG A 268 0.50 2.90 -13.65
N ASP A 269 0.85 1.63 -13.72
CA ASP A 269 2.19 1.17 -14.05
C ASP A 269 2.62 1.62 -15.46
N VAL A 270 1.69 1.61 -16.42
CA VAL A 270 1.93 2.09 -17.79
C VAL A 270 2.13 3.60 -17.82
N VAL A 271 1.24 4.36 -17.18
CA VAL A 271 1.32 5.83 -17.15
C VAL A 271 2.56 6.29 -16.39
N ALA A 272 2.90 5.67 -15.26
CA ALA A 272 4.07 6.02 -14.47
C ALA A 272 5.38 5.80 -15.24
N ARG A 273 5.52 4.67 -15.97
CA ARG A 273 6.67 4.43 -16.86
C ARG A 273 6.70 5.40 -18.03
N ALA A 274 5.55 5.73 -18.62
CA ALA A 274 5.48 6.71 -19.71
C ALA A 274 5.98 8.09 -19.25
N ILE A 275 5.54 8.55 -18.07
CA ILE A 275 5.99 9.80 -17.46
C ILE A 275 7.50 9.75 -17.19
N ALA A 276 8.01 8.69 -16.54
CA ALA A 276 9.42 8.57 -16.21
C ALA A 276 10.31 8.61 -17.48
N ARG A 277 9.94 7.85 -18.51
CA ARG A 277 10.65 7.83 -19.80
C ARG A 277 10.61 9.20 -20.47
N GLN A 278 9.45 9.87 -20.48
CA GLN A 278 9.31 11.18 -21.11
C GLN A 278 10.13 12.24 -20.37
N ALA A 279 10.02 12.31 -19.04
CA ALA A 279 10.80 13.24 -18.21
C ALA A 279 12.31 13.03 -18.39
N ALA A 280 12.78 11.78 -18.44
CA ALA A 280 14.18 11.46 -18.69
C ALA A 280 14.66 11.91 -20.09
N ARG A 281 13.82 11.73 -21.12
CA ARG A 281 14.15 12.14 -22.50
C ARG A 281 14.27 13.65 -22.67
N GLN A 282 13.40 14.41 -22.02
CA GLN A 282 13.35 15.87 -22.16
C GLN A 282 14.17 16.61 -21.09
N GLY A 283 14.64 15.93 -20.04
CA GLY A 283 15.45 16.51 -18.97
C GLY A 283 14.70 17.41 -17.99
N VAL A 284 13.38 17.55 -18.15
CA VAL A 284 12.49 18.35 -17.30
C VAL A 284 11.21 17.57 -16.95
N PRO A 285 10.51 17.89 -15.85
CA PRO A 285 9.25 17.25 -15.50
C PRO A 285 8.20 17.37 -16.62
N VAL A 286 7.34 16.36 -16.74
CA VAL A 286 6.11 16.47 -17.54
C VAL A 286 5.04 17.22 -16.75
N HIS A 287 3.97 17.65 -17.40
CA HIS A 287 2.92 18.42 -16.75
C HIS A 287 1.57 17.71 -16.78
N LEU A 288 0.80 17.84 -15.69
CA LEU A 288 -0.63 17.56 -15.64
C LEU A 288 -1.38 18.85 -15.93
N ASP A 289 -2.15 18.86 -17.01
CA ASP A 289 -2.97 20.00 -17.43
C ASP A 289 -4.43 19.72 -17.11
N ALA A 290 -4.95 20.42 -16.09
CA ALA A 290 -6.34 20.37 -15.64
C ALA A 290 -7.11 21.65 -15.98
N THR A 291 -6.53 22.57 -16.76
CA THR A 291 -7.08 23.90 -17.02
C THR A 291 -8.45 23.84 -17.71
N ALA A 292 -8.68 22.84 -18.57
CA ALA A 292 -9.94 22.61 -19.26
C ALA A 292 -11.12 22.28 -18.32
N LEU A 293 -10.86 21.87 -17.08
CA LEU A 293 -11.90 21.58 -16.09
C LEU A 293 -12.54 22.85 -15.52
N GLY A 294 -11.81 23.97 -15.56
CA GLY A 294 -12.25 25.27 -15.03
C GLY A 294 -12.06 25.42 -13.52
N ALA A 295 -11.70 26.64 -13.09
CA ALA A 295 -11.36 26.96 -11.70
C ALA A 295 -12.43 26.54 -10.68
N ASP A 296 -13.68 26.81 -11.02
CA ASP A 296 -14.85 26.50 -10.19
C ASP A 296 -15.04 25.00 -9.93
N ALA A 297 -14.83 24.17 -10.95
CA ALA A 297 -14.93 22.72 -10.81
C ALA A 297 -13.75 22.16 -10.01
N LEU A 298 -12.54 22.64 -10.29
CA LEU A 298 -11.33 22.24 -9.57
C LEU A 298 -11.43 22.54 -8.07
N ALA A 299 -11.79 23.77 -7.70
CA ALA A 299 -11.88 24.18 -6.30
C ALA A 299 -12.99 23.42 -5.53
N ARG A 300 -14.11 23.08 -6.19
CA ARG A 300 -15.20 22.33 -5.56
C ARG A 300 -14.93 20.83 -5.48
N ARG A 301 -14.40 20.23 -6.55
CA ARG A 301 -14.22 18.77 -6.66
C ARG A 301 -12.95 18.30 -5.99
N PHE A 302 -11.90 19.13 -6.01
CA PHE A 302 -10.58 18.83 -5.49
C PHE A 302 -10.07 19.92 -4.54
N PRO A 303 -10.82 20.25 -3.46
CA PRO A 303 -10.50 21.39 -2.59
C PRO A 303 -9.14 21.24 -1.90
N THR A 304 -8.72 20.02 -1.56
CA THR A 304 -7.42 19.77 -0.94
C THR A 304 -6.30 19.98 -1.95
N ILE A 305 -6.43 19.43 -3.16
CA ILE A 305 -5.44 19.59 -4.23
C ILE A 305 -5.34 21.06 -4.64
N ASP A 306 -6.46 21.76 -4.87
CA ASP A 306 -6.48 23.18 -5.24
C ASP A 306 -5.76 24.05 -4.22
N ARG A 307 -6.06 23.84 -2.92
CA ARG A 307 -5.37 24.55 -1.84
C ARG A 307 -3.86 24.28 -1.85
N VAL A 308 -3.44 23.03 -2.05
CA VAL A 308 -2.02 22.65 -1.98
C VAL A 308 -1.25 23.11 -3.22
N THR A 309 -1.81 22.99 -4.42
CA THR A 309 -1.18 23.48 -5.67
C THR A 309 -0.98 24.99 -5.60
N ARG A 310 -2.01 25.75 -5.19
CA ARG A 310 -1.92 27.20 -4.99
C ARG A 310 -0.91 27.59 -3.93
N ALA A 311 -0.88 26.89 -2.79
CA ALA A 311 0.11 27.13 -1.75
C ALA A 311 1.56 26.86 -2.22
N ARG A 312 1.74 26.01 -3.25
CA ARG A 312 3.04 25.76 -3.90
C ARG A 312 3.33 26.69 -5.07
N GLY A 313 2.50 27.72 -5.28
CA GLY A 313 2.70 28.74 -6.29
C GLY A 313 2.15 28.40 -7.67
N PHE A 314 1.33 27.35 -7.81
CA PHE A 314 0.70 26.99 -9.07
C PHE A 314 -0.78 27.36 -9.09
N ASP A 315 -1.22 28.15 -10.08
CA ASP A 315 -2.64 28.26 -10.38
C ASP A 315 -3.04 27.19 -11.40
N TRP A 316 -3.26 25.97 -10.92
CA TRP A 316 -3.57 24.83 -11.78
C TRP A 316 -4.89 24.95 -12.58
N SER A 317 -5.66 26.03 -12.39
CA SER A 317 -6.82 26.36 -13.20
C SER A 317 -6.47 27.15 -14.47
N THR A 318 -5.30 27.76 -14.52
CA THR A 318 -4.81 28.57 -15.65
C THR A 318 -3.50 28.06 -16.23
N GLU A 319 -2.74 27.24 -15.50
CA GLU A 319 -1.49 26.63 -15.98
C GLU A 319 -1.38 25.13 -15.65
N PRO A 320 -0.65 24.34 -16.47
CA PRO A 320 -0.30 22.97 -16.14
C PRO A 320 0.66 22.87 -14.93
N VAL A 321 0.54 21.81 -14.12
CA VAL A 321 1.41 21.58 -12.95
C VAL A 321 2.45 20.49 -13.21
N PRO A 322 3.71 20.65 -12.76
CA PRO A 322 4.73 19.62 -12.96
C PRO A 322 4.38 18.37 -12.14
N VAL A 323 4.60 17.20 -12.72
CA VAL A 323 4.36 15.91 -12.06
C VAL A 323 5.50 14.93 -12.27
N THR A 324 5.70 14.08 -11.28
CA THR A 324 6.62 12.96 -11.31
C THR A 324 5.96 11.72 -10.70
N PRO A 325 6.35 10.49 -11.09
CA PRO A 325 5.89 9.31 -10.40
C PRO A 325 6.45 9.25 -8.98
N ALA A 326 5.74 8.57 -8.08
CA ALA A 326 6.19 8.36 -6.71
C ALA A 326 5.70 7.01 -6.19
N ALA A 327 6.50 6.34 -5.37
CA ALA A 327 6.08 5.12 -4.67
C ALA A 327 4.81 5.43 -3.86
N HIS A 328 3.83 4.53 -3.90
CA HIS A 328 2.49 4.85 -3.40
C HIS A 328 1.82 3.71 -2.64
N TYR A 329 1.92 2.48 -3.14
CA TYR A 329 1.25 1.35 -2.53
C TYR A 329 2.04 0.07 -2.72
N LEU A 330 2.17 -0.74 -1.67
CA LEU A 330 2.78 -2.06 -1.72
C LEU A 330 1.69 -3.13 -1.91
N MET A 331 1.72 -3.86 -3.04
CA MET A 331 0.74 -4.94 -3.30
C MET A 331 1.09 -6.24 -2.59
N GLY A 332 2.38 -6.46 -2.34
CA GLY A 332 2.88 -7.58 -1.55
C GLY A 332 2.76 -7.35 -0.05
N GLY A 333 3.27 -8.29 0.73
CA GLY A 333 3.20 -8.25 2.19
C GLY A 333 3.16 -9.64 2.80
N ILE A 334 2.61 -9.72 4.01
CA ILE A 334 2.42 -10.97 4.75
C ILE A 334 1.35 -11.80 4.06
N VAL A 335 1.68 -13.02 3.64
CA VAL A 335 0.73 -13.91 2.99
C VAL A 335 -0.39 -14.26 3.97
N THR A 336 -1.64 -14.04 3.55
CA THR A 336 -2.81 -14.40 4.36
C THR A 336 -3.83 -15.21 3.58
N ASP A 337 -4.64 -15.96 4.32
CA ASP A 337 -5.90 -16.47 3.78
C ASP A 337 -6.95 -15.33 3.65
N ARG A 338 -8.10 -15.66 3.07
CA ARG A 338 -9.23 -14.71 2.93
C ARG A 338 -9.83 -14.21 4.26
N HIS A 339 -9.35 -14.69 5.39
CA HIS A 339 -9.73 -14.28 6.73
C HIS A 339 -8.59 -13.52 7.44
N GLY A 340 -7.53 -13.17 6.72
CA GLY A 340 -6.39 -12.44 7.27
C GLY A 340 -5.44 -13.31 8.11
N ARG A 341 -5.62 -14.63 8.18
CA ARG A 341 -4.72 -15.52 8.94
C ARG A 341 -3.41 -15.71 8.18
N SER A 342 -2.27 -15.49 8.85
CA SER A 342 -0.96 -15.73 8.26
C SER A 342 -0.56 -17.23 8.31
N THR A 343 0.67 -17.54 7.92
CA THR A 343 1.24 -18.89 8.09
C THR A 343 1.58 -19.25 9.53
N ILE A 344 1.64 -18.26 10.45
CA ILE A 344 1.90 -18.51 11.87
C ILE A 344 0.59 -18.42 12.65
N PRO A 345 0.17 -19.48 13.36
CA PRO A 345 -0.97 -19.44 14.26
C PRO A 345 -0.97 -18.25 15.22
N GLY A 346 -2.13 -17.64 15.41
CA GLY A 346 -2.29 -16.45 16.28
C GLY A 346 -1.90 -15.12 15.64
N LEU A 347 -1.29 -15.12 14.46
CA LEU A 347 -0.92 -13.92 13.71
C LEU A 347 -1.83 -13.69 12.50
N TYR A 348 -2.53 -12.57 12.52
CA TYR A 348 -3.32 -12.06 11.41
C TYR A 348 -2.61 -10.86 10.76
N ALA A 349 -2.89 -10.62 9.48
CA ALA A 349 -2.49 -9.39 8.79
C ALA A 349 -3.62 -8.89 7.88
N VAL A 350 -3.83 -7.58 7.86
CA VAL A 350 -4.90 -6.92 7.08
C VAL A 350 -4.46 -5.58 6.49
N GLY A 351 -5.14 -5.13 5.44
CA GLY A 351 -4.77 -3.92 4.71
C GLY A 351 -3.43 -4.07 3.99
N GLU A 352 -2.76 -2.94 3.73
CA GLU A 352 -1.53 -2.89 2.92
C GLU A 352 -0.32 -3.66 3.49
N THR A 353 -0.35 -4.05 4.77
CA THR A 353 0.67 -4.95 5.34
C THR A 353 0.53 -6.38 4.85
N ALA A 354 -0.66 -6.76 4.40
CA ALA A 354 -0.99 -8.12 3.98
C ALA A 354 -0.94 -8.28 2.46
N ARG A 355 -0.47 -9.44 2.02
CA ARG A 355 -0.69 -9.96 0.68
C ARG A 355 -1.95 -10.82 0.71
N THR A 356 -3.11 -10.19 0.53
CA THR A 356 -4.43 -10.85 0.50
C THR A 356 -4.67 -11.63 -0.79
N GLY A 357 -3.95 -11.28 -1.87
CA GLY A 357 -4.18 -11.79 -3.22
C GLY A 357 -5.10 -10.92 -4.08
N VAL A 358 -5.73 -9.88 -3.53
CA VAL A 358 -6.67 -9.01 -4.27
C VAL A 358 -6.01 -8.28 -5.43
N HIS A 359 -4.82 -7.72 -5.23
CA HIS A 359 -4.25 -6.73 -6.16
C HIS A 359 -3.38 -7.31 -7.27
N GLY A 360 -2.94 -8.57 -7.14
CA GLY A 360 -1.98 -9.18 -8.06
C GLY A 360 -0.76 -8.29 -8.30
N ALA A 361 -0.40 -8.12 -9.57
CA ALA A 361 0.77 -7.35 -10.00
C ALA A 361 0.54 -5.82 -10.01
N ASN A 362 -0.71 -5.35 -9.88
CA ASN A 362 -1.04 -3.94 -9.97
C ASN A 362 -2.45 -3.65 -9.39
N ARG A 363 -2.51 -2.79 -8.38
CA ARG A 363 -3.75 -2.45 -7.70
C ARG A 363 -4.69 -1.58 -8.56
N LEU A 364 -5.98 -1.94 -8.59
CA LEU A 364 -7.05 -1.07 -9.07
C LEU A 364 -7.26 0.10 -8.10
N ALA A 365 -7.36 1.32 -8.63
CA ALA A 365 -7.57 2.51 -7.84
C ALA A 365 -8.82 2.41 -6.94
N SER A 366 -8.73 3.01 -5.75
CA SER A 366 -9.81 3.03 -4.75
C SER A 366 -10.22 1.67 -4.14
N ASN A 367 -9.54 0.57 -4.49
CA ASN A 367 -9.71 -0.73 -3.81
C ASN A 367 -8.96 -0.84 -2.47
N SER A 368 -7.94 -0.02 -2.17
CA SER A 368 -7.12 -0.19 -0.95
C SER A 368 -7.89 0.11 0.34
N LEU A 369 -8.71 1.17 0.34
CA LEU A 369 -9.59 1.47 1.47
C LEU A 369 -10.64 0.37 1.64
N LEU A 370 -11.20 -0.12 0.52
CA LEU A 370 -12.17 -1.20 0.54
C LEU A 370 -11.57 -2.48 1.14
N GLU A 371 -10.37 -2.86 0.70
CA GLU A 371 -9.65 -4.02 1.21
C GLU A 371 -9.41 -3.90 2.71
N GLY A 372 -8.95 -2.74 3.19
CA GLY A 372 -8.76 -2.52 4.62
C GLY A 372 -10.05 -2.74 5.41
N ALA A 373 -11.17 -2.18 4.95
CA ALA A 373 -12.46 -2.36 5.61
C ALA A 373 -12.97 -3.82 5.55
N VAL A 374 -12.86 -4.48 4.40
CA VAL A 374 -13.33 -5.86 4.20
C VAL A 374 -12.48 -6.83 5.02
N PHE A 375 -11.17 -6.86 4.80
CA PHE A 375 -10.31 -7.85 5.44
C PHE A 375 -10.10 -7.56 6.93
N GLY A 376 -10.19 -6.30 7.37
CA GLY A 376 -10.24 -5.95 8.78
C GLY A 376 -11.44 -6.59 9.49
N ALA A 377 -12.64 -6.46 8.91
CA ALA A 377 -13.85 -7.09 9.47
C ALA A 377 -13.78 -8.63 9.41
N ARG A 378 -13.25 -9.19 8.32
CA ARG A 378 -13.13 -10.65 8.16
C ARG A 378 -12.13 -11.27 9.13
N ALA A 379 -11.03 -10.58 9.44
CA ALA A 379 -10.07 -11.02 10.45
C ALA A 379 -10.69 -11.04 11.85
N ALA A 380 -11.42 -9.99 12.22
CA ALA A 380 -12.14 -9.95 13.48
C ALA A 380 -13.16 -11.10 13.60
N ALA A 381 -13.95 -11.35 12.55
CA ALA A 381 -14.92 -12.44 12.53
C ALA A 381 -14.28 -13.85 12.61
N ALA A 382 -12.99 -13.97 12.30
CA ALA A 382 -12.28 -15.24 12.26
C ALA A 382 -11.54 -15.59 13.56
N LEU A 383 -11.52 -14.68 14.55
CA LEU A 383 -10.74 -14.79 15.79
C LEU A 383 -11.08 -16.05 16.60
N ASP A 384 -12.37 -16.35 16.76
CA ASP A 384 -12.84 -17.55 17.48
C ASP A 384 -12.80 -18.83 16.64
N GLY A 385 -12.53 -18.72 15.35
CA GLY A 385 -12.51 -19.85 14.44
C GLY A 385 -11.24 -20.70 14.60
N PRO A 386 -11.30 -22.00 14.28
CA PRO A 386 -10.11 -22.84 14.28
C PRO A 386 -9.09 -22.35 13.26
N TRP A 387 -7.80 -22.46 13.61
CA TRP A 387 -6.74 -22.27 12.63
C TRP A 387 -6.79 -23.43 11.63
N PRO A 388 -6.78 -23.16 10.31
CA PRO A 388 -6.64 -24.24 9.36
C PRO A 388 -5.33 -24.98 9.63
N PRO A 389 -5.25 -26.31 9.40
CA PRO A 389 -3.98 -27.01 9.48
C PRO A 389 -2.99 -26.27 8.58
N VAL A 390 -1.79 -25.99 9.11
CA VAL A 390 -0.69 -25.44 8.31
C VAL A 390 -0.38 -26.52 7.29
N VAL A 391 -0.91 -26.35 6.08
CA VAL A 391 -0.61 -27.26 4.97
C VAL A 391 0.81 -26.90 4.55
N ASP A 392 1.70 -27.90 4.44
CA ASP A 392 3.07 -27.80 3.85
C ASP A 392 3.05 -27.38 2.36
N ARG A 393 2.12 -26.52 1.95
CA ARG A 393 1.82 -26.17 0.57
C ARG A 393 2.62 -25.00 0.04
N LEU A 394 3.61 -24.54 0.79
CA LEU A 394 4.54 -23.55 0.29
C LEU A 394 5.89 -24.24 0.12
N PRO A 395 6.48 -24.20 -1.09
CA PRO A 395 7.83 -24.72 -1.26
C PRO A 395 8.74 -23.92 -0.33
N SER A 396 9.40 -24.63 0.58
CA SER A 396 10.48 -24.03 1.36
C SER A 396 11.48 -23.41 0.39
N PRO A 397 11.89 -22.15 0.59
CA PRO A 397 12.98 -21.58 -0.19
C PRO A 397 14.18 -22.49 -0.01
N PRO A 398 15.06 -22.60 -1.04
CA PRO A 398 16.36 -23.20 -0.82
C PRO A 398 16.98 -22.49 0.40
N ALA A 399 17.44 -23.27 1.38
CA ALA A 399 18.11 -22.74 2.56
C ALA A 399 19.17 -21.73 2.10
N THR A 400 18.92 -20.44 2.29
CA THR A 400 19.94 -19.44 2.07
C THR A 400 20.88 -19.58 3.25
N THR A 401 21.91 -20.41 3.09
CA THR A 401 23.09 -20.26 3.94
C THR A 401 23.49 -18.78 3.84
N ARG A 402 23.84 -18.16 4.96
CA ARG A 402 24.45 -16.81 5.01
C ARG A 402 25.75 -16.71 4.18
N GLU A 403 26.09 -17.74 3.40
CA GLU A 403 27.31 -17.96 2.65
C GLU A 403 27.23 -17.47 1.20
N ASP A 404 26.03 -17.19 0.65
CA ASP A 404 25.91 -16.42 -0.61
C ASP A 404 26.08 -14.90 -0.37
N ALA A 405 27.04 -14.55 0.47
CA ALA A 405 27.54 -13.19 0.57
C ALA A 405 28.27 -12.87 -0.74
N LEU A 406 27.54 -12.36 -1.73
CA LEU A 406 28.14 -11.62 -2.84
C LEU A 406 29.11 -10.61 -2.22
N ALA A 407 30.41 -10.74 -2.55
CA ALA A 407 31.44 -9.87 -2.02
C ALA A 407 31.02 -8.41 -2.28
N PRO A 408 31.01 -7.54 -1.26
CA PRO A 408 30.64 -6.14 -1.46
C PRO A 408 31.60 -5.53 -2.50
N PRO A 409 31.09 -4.84 -3.53
CA PRO A 409 31.96 -4.13 -4.44
C PRO A 409 32.59 -2.95 -3.70
N GLU A 410 33.92 -3.00 -3.52
CA GLU A 410 34.76 -1.93 -2.93
C GLU A 410 34.36 -1.50 -1.49
N PRO A 411 35.10 -0.61 -0.79
CA PRO A 411 34.68 -0.17 0.53
C PRO A 411 33.37 0.63 0.39
N LEU A 412 32.26 0.02 0.80
CA LEU A 412 30.95 0.68 0.83
C LEU A 412 30.91 1.74 1.93
N PRO A 413 30.30 2.91 1.69
CA PRO A 413 30.08 3.89 2.75
C PRO A 413 29.14 3.31 3.82
N PRO A 414 29.20 3.83 5.06
CA PRO A 414 28.24 3.49 6.11
C PRO A 414 26.79 3.68 5.65
N PHE A 415 25.88 2.91 6.24
CA PHE A 415 24.46 3.02 5.94
C PHE A 415 23.94 4.46 6.17
N ASP A 416 23.16 4.95 5.22
CA ASP A 416 22.38 6.17 5.30
C ASP A 416 20.99 5.90 4.70
N ARG A 417 19.92 6.27 5.41
CA ARG A 417 18.53 6.04 4.95
C ARG A 417 18.31 6.69 3.58
N ALA A 418 18.84 7.90 3.37
CA ALA A 418 18.64 8.59 2.09
C ALA A 418 19.43 7.90 0.96
N ALA A 419 20.60 7.31 1.25
CA ALA A 419 21.34 6.49 0.30
C ALA A 419 20.58 5.20 -0.08
N LEU A 420 19.97 4.50 0.89
CA LEU A 420 19.09 3.36 0.61
C LEU A 420 17.92 3.78 -0.29
N GLN A 421 17.26 4.88 0.06
CA GLN A 421 16.10 5.38 -0.66
C GLN A 421 16.40 5.76 -2.11
N ARG A 422 17.55 6.36 -2.38
CA ARG A 422 18.03 6.65 -3.74
C ARG A 422 18.37 5.36 -4.48
N LEU A 423 19.12 4.45 -3.84
CA LEU A 423 19.52 3.18 -4.44
C LEU A 423 18.30 2.34 -4.87
N LEU A 424 17.27 2.25 -4.02
CA LEU A 424 16.05 1.53 -4.36
C LEU A 424 15.22 2.25 -5.43
N TRP A 425 15.20 3.58 -5.43
CA TRP A 425 14.56 4.34 -6.50
C TRP A 425 15.20 4.07 -7.86
N ASP A 426 16.53 4.03 -7.91
CA ASP A 426 17.29 3.90 -9.15
C ASP A 426 17.31 2.45 -9.68
N GLU A 427 17.50 1.45 -8.81
CA GLU A 427 17.78 0.05 -9.22
C GLU A 427 16.62 -0.92 -8.93
N VAL A 428 15.68 -0.54 -8.06
CA VAL A 428 14.52 -1.37 -7.62
C VAL A 428 13.20 -0.62 -7.83
N GLY A 429 13.23 0.44 -8.63
CA GLY A 429 12.13 1.34 -8.90
C GLY A 429 11.22 0.88 -10.03
N LEU A 430 10.83 1.83 -10.89
CA LEU A 430 10.00 1.62 -12.07
C LEU A 430 10.64 0.73 -13.14
N HIS A 431 11.96 0.81 -13.25
CA HIS A 431 12.79 0.13 -14.23
C HIS A 431 13.82 -0.71 -13.48
N ARG A 432 14.04 -1.95 -13.92
CA ARG A 432 14.89 -2.91 -13.21
C ARG A 432 15.70 -3.72 -14.20
N THR A 433 16.90 -4.09 -13.80
CA THR A 433 17.75 -5.06 -14.51
C THR A 433 18.27 -6.09 -13.52
N GLY A 434 18.54 -7.31 -13.99
CA GLY A 434 19.05 -8.38 -13.13
C GLY A 434 20.39 -8.03 -12.49
N SER A 435 21.28 -7.39 -13.25
CA SER A 435 22.57 -6.94 -12.73
C SER A 435 22.43 -5.81 -11.71
N GLY A 436 21.51 -4.86 -11.94
CA GLY A 436 21.15 -3.82 -10.98
C GLY A 436 20.65 -4.37 -9.65
N LEU A 437 19.66 -5.27 -9.73
CA LEU A 437 19.10 -5.95 -8.57
C LEU A 437 20.17 -6.76 -7.80
N GLN A 438 21.07 -7.48 -8.48
CA GLN A 438 22.16 -8.23 -7.84
C GLN A 438 23.15 -7.33 -7.09
N ARG A 439 23.60 -6.24 -7.73
CA ARG A 439 24.49 -5.26 -7.08
C ARG A 439 23.82 -4.65 -5.85
N THR A 440 22.57 -4.21 -6.00
CA THR A 440 21.81 -3.59 -4.92
C THR A 440 21.54 -4.56 -3.77
N LEU A 441 21.31 -5.84 -4.03
CA LEU A 441 21.22 -6.87 -2.99
C LEU A 441 22.52 -6.96 -2.17
N GLY A 442 23.67 -6.99 -2.83
CA GLY A 442 24.98 -7.03 -2.16
C GLY A 442 25.18 -5.82 -1.24
N THR A 443 24.86 -4.62 -1.71
CA THR A 443 24.94 -3.38 -0.89
C THR A 443 23.99 -3.41 0.31
N VAL A 444 22.72 -3.79 0.11
CA VAL A 444 21.72 -3.87 1.19
C VAL A 444 22.12 -4.89 2.26
N CYS A 445 22.60 -6.07 1.85
CA CYS A 445 23.09 -7.09 2.78
C CYS A 445 24.32 -6.60 3.58
N ALA A 446 25.27 -5.93 2.92
CA ALA A 446 26.44 -5.37 3.58
C ALA A 446 26.06 -4.29 4.62
N TRP A 447 25.15 -3.38 4.27
CA TRP A 447 24.63 -2.41 5.23
C TRP A 447 23.92 -3.08 6.41
N ALA A 448 23.08 -4.09 6.17
CA ALA A 448 22.37 -4.79 7.23
C ALA A 448 23.30 -5.45 8.25
N VAL A 449 24.43 -6.02 7.80
CA VAL A 449 25.46 -6.60 8.68
C VAL A 449 26.19 -5.52 9.49
N GLY A 450 26.46 -4.37 8.87
CA GLY A 450 27.18 -3.25 9.50
C GLY A 450 26.37 -2.40 10.48
N MET A 451 25.05 -2.61 10.60
CA MET A 451 24.19 -1.77 11.43
C MET A 451 24.48 -1.92 12.94
N PRO A 452 24.69 -0.82 13.69
CA PRO A 452 24.80 -0.85 15.15
C PRO A 452 23.45 -1.23 15.78
N PRO A 453 23.43 -1.85 16.99
CA PRO A 453 22.20 -2.19 17.69
C PRO A 453 21.22 -1.01 17.71
N ALA A 454 19.95 -1.27 17.41
CA ALA A 454 18.93 -0.23 17.46
C ALA A 454 18.58 0.10 18.90
N SER A 455 18.34 1.39 19.17
CA SER A 455 18.03 1.92 20.49
C SER A 455 16.88 2.93 20.48
N ASP A 456 16.41 3.32 19.30
CA ASP A 456 15.35 4.30 19.12
C ASP A 456 14.48 3.95 17.90
N VAL A 457 13.36 4.65 17.74
CA VAL A 457 12.41 4.43 16.64
C VAL A 457 13.12 4.47 15.29
N ARG A 458 13.98 5.47 15.05
CA ARG A 458 14.65 5.66 13.76
C ARG A 458 15.58 4.50 13.40
N SER A 459 16.40 4.04 14.33
CA SER A 459 17.32 2.92 14.12
C SER A 459 16.59 1.59 13.95
N HIS A 460 15.44 1.40 14.61
CA HIS A 460 14.57 0.23 14.36
C HIS A 460 13.93 0.30 12.97
N GLU A 461 13.42 1.47 12.56
CA GLU A 461 12.89 1.67 11.21
C GLU A 461 13.95 1.42 10.12
N ASP A 462 15.19 1.87 10.31
CA ASP A 462 16.29 1.65 9.36
C ASP A 462 16.58 0.16 9.16
N ARG A 463 16.57 -0.61 10.24
CA ARG A 463 16.71 -2.08 10.19
C ARG A 463 15.53 -2.73 9.49
N ASN A 464 14.31 -2.25 9.74
CA ASN A 464 13.10 -2.74 9.06
C ASN A 464 13.15 -2.46 7.56
N LEU A 465 13.53 -1.24 7.16
CA LEU A 465 13.69 -0.86 5.75
C LEU A 465 14.72 -1.73 5.05
N LEU A 466 15.90 -1.97 5.64
CA LEU A 466 16.90 -2.88 5.07
C LEU A 466 16.36 -4.30 4.91
N ARG A 467 15.59 -4.80 5.90
CA ARG A 467 15.02 -6.14 5.84
C ARG A 467 13.96 -6.28 4.74
N VAL A 468 13.06 -5.31 4.63
CA VAL A 468 12.03 -5.30 3.58
C VAL A 468 12.66 -5.06 2.21
N ALA A 469 13.68 -4.20 2.10
CA ALA A 469 14.44 -3.98 0.87
C ALA A 469 15.06 -5.29 0.36
N GLU A 470 15.75 -6.03 1.24
CA GLU A 470 16.35 -7.33 0.89
C GLU A 470 15.30 -8.29 0.32
N ALA A 471 14.16 -8.42 0.99
CA ALA A 471 13.08 -9.29 0.55
C ALA A 471 12.48 -8.81 -0.80
N ALA A 472 12.23 -7.51 -0.97
CA ALA A 472 11.72 -6.97 -2.24
C ALA A 472 12.69 -7.22 -3.41
N ILE A 473 14.00 -7.06 -3.20
CA ILE A 473 15.03 -7.30 -4.22
C ILE A 473 15.11 -8.78 -4.57
N ARG A 474 15.10 -9.68 -3.59
CA ARG A 474 15.11 -11.13 -3.82
C ARG A 474 13.88 -11.58 -4.61
N ALA A 475 12.70 -11.04 -4.28
CA ALA A 475 11.47 -11.35 -5.01
C ALA A 475 11.54 -10.83 -6.46
N ALA A 476 12.12 -9.64 -6.66
CA ALA A 476 12.35 -9.08 -7.99
C ALA A 476 13.38 -9.89 -8.81
N LEU A 477 14.42 -10.42 -8.19
CA LEU A 477 15.41 -11.29 -8.86
C LEU A 477 14.79 -12.63 -9.28
N ALA A 478 13.97 -13.21 -8.41
CA ALA A 478 13.27 -14.46 -8.67
C ALA A 478 12.23 -14.35 -9.80
N ARG A 479 11.83 -13.14 -10.18
CA ARG A 479 10.93 -12.87 -11.31
C ARG A 479 11.71 -12.29 -12.50
N PRO A 480 12.09 -13.11 -13.51
CA PRO A 480 12.77 -12.64 -14.71
C PRO A 480 11.81 -12.02 -15.74
N VAL A 481 10.50 -11.97 -15.46
CA VAL A 481 9.48 -11.54 -16.42
C VAL A 481 8.79 -10.24 -15.98
N SER A 482 8.57 -9.34 -16.93
CA SER A 482 7.78 -8.13 -16.69
C SER A 482 6.28 -8.45 -16.57
N VAL A 483 5.64 -7.96 -15.51
CA VAL A 483 4.19 -8.06 -15.29
C VAL A 483 3.73 -6.93 -14.35
N GLY A 484 2.68 -6.19 -14.75
CA GLY A 484 2.14 -5.07 -13.98
C GLY A 484 3.20 -4.06 -13.52
N ALA A 485 3.28 -3.83 -12.22
CA ALA A 485 4.23 -2.89 -11.62
C ALA A 485 5.69 -3.40 -11.59
N HIS A 486 5.94 -4.69 -11.84
CA HIS A 486 7.29 -5.24 -11.98
C HIS A 486 7.72 -5.16 -13.45
N HIS A 487 8.71 -4.34 -13.76
CA HIS A 487 9.24 -4.19 -15.12
C HIS A 487 10.75 -4.45 -15.16
N ARG A 488 11.15 -5.41 -16.00
CA ARG A 488 12.53 -5.81 -16.31
C ARG A 488 12.89 -5.27 -17.68
N ASP A 489 13.85 -4.34 -17.75
CA ASP A 489 14.34 -3.77 -19.01
C ASP A 489 15.25 -4.78 -19.75
N ASP A 490 15.82 -5.75 -19.04
CA ASP A 490 16.72 -6.79 -19.56
C ASP A 490 15.97 -8.04 -20.06
N HIS A 491 14.65 -8.06 -19.99
CA HIS A 491 13.82 -9.19 -20.45
C HIS A 491 12.62 -8.69 -21.26
N ALA A 492 12.21 -9.46 -22.28
CA ALA A 492 11.00 -9.16 -23.04
C ALA A 492 9.75 -9.21 -22.13
N PRO A 493 8.69 -8.44 -22.42
CA PRO A 493 7.41 -8.56 -21.71
C PRO A 493 6.87 -9.99 -21.84
N ALA A 494 6.38 -10.57 -20.74
CA ALA A 494 5.74 -11.89 -20.82
C ALA A 494 4.42 -11.80 -21.59
N ALA A 495 4.12 -12.83 -22.38
CA ALA A 495 2.73 -13.12 -22.73
C ALA A 495 1.96 -13.45 -21.43
N PRO A 496 0.68 -13.08 -21.29
CA PRO A 496 -0.09 -13.33 -20.08
C PRO A 496 -0.30 -14.85 -19.90
N THR A 497 0.61 -15.51 -19.20
CA THR A 497 0.44 -16.86 -18.67
C THR A 497 0.60 -16.81 -17.16
N ALA A 498 -0.18 -17.64 -16.46
CA ALA A 498 -0.18 -17.74 -15.01
C ALA A 498 1.20 -18.21 -14.51
N ALA A 499 2.08 -17.25 -14.20
CA ALA A 499 3.35 -17.53 -13.54
C ALA A 499 3.11 -17.52 -12.02
N HIS A 500 3.43 -18.64 -11.37
CA HIS A 500 3.41 -18.73 -9.91
C HIS A 500 4.32 -17.64 -9.30
N ALA A 501 3.79 -16.92 -8.30
CA ALA A 501 4.53 -15.90 -7.57
C ALA A 501 5.72 -16.52 -6.81
N PRO A 502 6.92 -15.92 -6.82
CA PRO A 502 7.99 -16.32 -5.94
C PRO A 502 7.61 -15.93 -4.52
N ILE A 503 7.40 -16.93 -3.66
CA ILE A 503 7.15 -16.75 -2.23
C ILE A 503 8.52 -16.76 -1.55
N LEU A 504 8.80 -15.74 -0.75
CA LEU A 504 10.03 -15.69 0.05
C LEU A 504 9.67 -16.11 1.47
N GLU A 505 10.12 -17.28 1.88
CA GLU A 505 10.15 -17.66 3.29
C GLU A 505 11.53 -17.37 3.86
N THR A 506 11.62 -17.24 5.17
CA THR A 506 12.89 -17.00 5.86
C THR A 506 13.17 -18.19 6.75
N ALA A 507 14.29 -18.85 6.49
CA ALA A 507 14.87 -19.87 7.37
C ALA A 507 15.42 -19.24 8.65
#